data_AF-A0A3S9B643-F1
#
_entry.id   AF-A0A3S9B643-F1
#
_cell.length_a   1.000
_cell.length_b   1.000
_cell.length_c   1.000
_cell.angle_alpha   90.00
_cell.angle_beta   90.00
_cell.angle_gamma   90.00
#
_symmetry.space_group_name_H-M   'P 1'
#
loop_
_entity.id
_entity.type
_entity.pdbx_description
1 polymer ?
#
loop_
_entity_poly.entity_id
_entity_poly.type
_entity_poly.pdbx_seq_one_letter_code
_entity_poly.pdbx_strand_id
1 'polypeptide(L)' 'MSDLATTVHNERTKLTATWLNGVAIALMAVGGFAPTISYLAATVSTPSPEWLTTTSAACFGFSVALHFMARKVLGRLRS' A
#
# COMPACT_ATOMS: atom_id res chain seq x y z
N MET A 1 16.04 28.37 -15.62
CA MET A 1 15.37 27.20 -16.25
C MET A 1 15.69 25.88 -15.55
N SER A 2 16.88 25.71 -14.97
CA SER A 2 17.27 24.55 -14.16
C SER A 2 16.38 24.31 -12.93
N ASP A 3 16.01 25.35 -12.19
CA ASP A 3 15.16 25.25 -10.97
C ASP A 3 13.75 24.67 -11.22
N LEU A 4 13.15 25.04 -12.35
CA LEU A 4 11.84 24.52 -12.76
C LEU A 4 11.91 23.02 -13.03
N ALA A 5 12.99 22.54 -13.67
CA ALA A 5 13.18 21.13 -13.98
C ALA A 5 13.34 20.28 -12.70
N THR A 6 14.07 20.77 -11.70
CA THR A 6 14.18 20.13 -10.37
C THR A 6 12.84 20.13 -9.63
N THR A 7 12.09 21.24 -9.69
CA THR A 7 10.79 21.36 -9.03
C THR A 7 9.77 20.37 -9.62
N VAL A 8 9.68 20.29 -10.95
CA VAL A 8 8.81 19.34 -11.66
C VAL A 8 9.20 17.88 -11.36
N HIS A 9 10.50 17.57 -11.29
CA HIS A 9 10.96 16.23 -10.93
C HIS A 9 10.55 15.84 -9.49
N ASN A 10 10.65 16.79 -8.56
CA ASN A 10 10.29 16.59 -7.16
C ASN A 10 8.77 16.40 -6.98
N GLU A 11 7.94 17.17 -7.68
CA GLU A 11 6.48 17.00 -7.65
C GLU A 11 6.02 15.66 -8.24
N ARG A 12 6.62 15.22 -9.34
CA ARG A 12 6.34 13.88 -9.91
C ARG A 12 6.71 12.78 -8.93
N THR A 13 7.85 12.91 -8.25
CA THR A 13 8.31 11.96 -7.23
C THR A 13 7.32 11.90 -6.06
N LYS A 14 6.79 13.04 -5.62
CA LYS A 14 5.74 13.12 -4.59
C LYS A 14 4.45 12.44 -5.05
N LEU A 15 3.98 12.70 -6.27
CA LEU A 15 2.78 12.09 -6.83
C LEU A 15 2.89 10.56 -6.90
N THR A 16 4.03 10.04 -7.36
CA THR A 16 4.27 8.58 -7.40
C THR A 16 4.28 7.99 -5.99
N ALA A 17 4.92 8.64 -5.02
CA ALA A 17 4.93 8.16 -3.65
C ALA A 17 3.53 8.16 -3.02
N THR A 18 2.73 9.19 -3.26
CA THR A 18 1.33 9.25 -2.80
C THR A 18 0.48 8.16 -3.45
N TRP A 19 0.66 7.91 -4.75
CA TRP A 19 -0.03 6.84 -5.46
C TRP A 19 0.31 5.46 -4.88
N LEU A 20 1.60 5.17 -4.67
CA LEU A 20 2.05 3.92 -4.04
C LEU A 20 1.48 3.75 -2.61
N ASN A 21 1.41 4.84 -1.85
CA ASN A 21 0.76 4.82 -0.53
C ASN A 21 -0.74 4.51 -0.63
N GLY A 22 -1.45 5.08 -1.62
CA GLY A 22 -2.85 4.78 -1.87
C GLY A 22 -3.08 3.30 -2.22
N VAL A 23 -2.23 2.73 -3.08
CA VAL A 23 -2.26 1.30 -3.42
C VAL A 23 -2.02 0.44 -2.18
N ALA A 24 -1.06 0.79 -1.33
CA ALA A 24 -0.79 0.08 -0.07
C ALA A 24 -2.04 0.03 0.83
N ILE A 25 -2.72 1.17 1.01
CA ILE A 25 -3.94 1.25 1.81
C ILE A 25 -5.07 0.42 1.18
N ALA A 26 -5.27 0.54 -0.14
CA ALA A 26 -6.30 -0.21 -0.85
C ALA A 26 -6.11 -1.73 -0.72
N LEU A 27 -4.87 -2.20 -0.84
CA LEU A 27 -4.54 -3.61 -0.66
C LEU A 27 -4.81 -4.06 0.77
N MET A 28 -4.38 -3.30 1.78
CA MET A 28 -4.68 -3.62 3.18
C MET A 28 -6.19 -3.70 3.45
N ALA A 29 -6.96 -2.73 2.93
CA ALA A 29 -8.41 -2.69 3.12
C ALA A 29 -9.13 -3.84 2.41
N VAL A 30 -8.82 -4.10 1.14
CA VAL A 30 -9.53 -5.10 0.32
C VAL A 30 -9.02 -6.52 0.57
N GLY A 31 -7.71 -6.71 0.74
CA GLY A 31 -7.09 -8.04 0.93
C GLY A 31 -6.96 -8.47 2.39
N GLY A 32 -6.90 -7.52 3.32
CA GLY A 32 -6.86 -7.79 4.75
C GLY A 32 -8.24 -7.65 5.40
N PHE A 33 -8.83 -6.47 5.28
CA PHE A 33 -10.02 -6.09 6.06
C PHE A 33 -11.32 -6.69 5.53
N ALA A 34 -11.55 -6.66 4.21
CA ALA A 34 -12.79 -7.19 3.62
C ALA A 34 -13.01 -8.69 3.92
N PRO A 35 -12.02 -9.60 3.77
CA PRO A 35 -12.19 -11.01 4.10
C PRO A 35 -12.46 -11.23 5.59
N THR A 36 -11.84 -10.45 6.48
CA THR A 36 -12.09 -10.55 7.93
C THR A 36 -13.51 -10.16 8.29
N ILE A 37 -14.07 -9.12 7.67
CA ILE A 37 -15.47 -8.73 7.88
C ILE A 37 -16.41 -9.79 7.33
N SER A 38 -16.14 -10.31 6.12
CA SER A 38 -16.94 -11.40 5.53
C SER A 38 -16.94 -12.67 6.38
N TYR A 39 -15.81 -12.99 7.03
CA TYR A 39 -15.71 -14.09 8.00
C TYR A 39 -16.59 -13.81 9.24
N LEU A 40 -16.45 -12.65 9.87
CA LEU A 40 -17.22 -12.28 11.08
C LEU A 40 -18.73 -12.19 10.82
N ALA A 41 -19.12 -11.79 9.61
CA ALA A 41 -20.51 -11.70 9.21
C ALA A 41 -21.10 -13.05 8.73
N ALA A 42 -20.29 -14.13 8.68
CA ALA A 42 -20.67 -15.46 8.20
C ALA A 42 -21.34 -15.46 6.80
N THR A 43 -20.99 -14.50 5.94
CA THR A 43 -21.68 -14.26 4.66
C THR A 43 -21.16 -15.12 3.51
N VAL A 44 -20.05 -15.84 3.69
CA VAL A 44 -19.40 -16.68 2.68
C VAL A 44 -18.84 -17.95 3.31
N SER A 45 -18.78 -19.05 2.55
CA SER A 45 -18.04 -20.26 2.95
C SER A 45 -16.56 -19.93 3.09
N THR A 46 -16.11 -19.80 4.32
CA THR A 46 -14.78 -19.30 4.62
C THR A 46 -13.70 -20.36 4.33
N PRO A 47 -12.60 -19.98 3.66
CA PRO A 47 -11.42 -20.85 3.57
C PRO A 47 -10.83 -21.11 4.97
N SER A 48 -9.94 -22.11 5.09
CA SER A 48 -9.38 -22.51 6.39
C SER A 48 -8.75 -21.32 7.15
N PRO A 49 -8.73 -21.34 8.50
CA PRO A 49 -8.13 -20.27 9.31
C PRO A 49 -6.67 -19.97 8.93
N GLU A 50 -5.92 -21.00 8.52
CA GLU A 50 -4.53 -20.91 8.04
C GLU A 50 -4.43 -20.09 6.73
N TRP A 51 -5.40 -20.23 5.83
CA TRP A 51 -5.44 -19.48 4.58
C TRP A 51 -5.73 -18.00 4.79
N LEU A 52 -6.70 -17.69 5.67
CA LEU A 52 -7.03 -16.33 6.07
C LEU A 52 -5.83 -15.62 6.69
N THR A 53 -5.20 -16.25 7.69
CA THR A 53 -4.04 -15.68 8.38
C THR A 53 -2.85 -15.47 7.45
N THR A 54 -2.53 -16.44 6.59
CA THR A 54 -1.43 -16.33 5.61
C THR A 54 -1.69 -15.22 4.60
N THR A 55 -2.91 -15.15 4.04
CA THR A 55 -3.26 -14.14 3.03
C THR A 55 -3.28 -12.73 3.62
N SER A 56 -3.89 -12.56 4.81
CA SER A 56 -3.90 -11.27 5.50
C SER A 56 -2.49 -10.83 5.90
N ALA A 57 -1.65 -11.74 6.41
CA ALA A 57 -0.25 -11.42 6.74
C ALA A 57 0.58 -11.04 5.51
N ALA A 58 0.44 -11.78 4.40
CA ALA A 58 1.10 -11.46 3.14
C ALA A 58 0.64 -10.10 2.58
N CYS A 59 -0.66 -9.83 2.63
CA CYS A 59 -1.23 -8.55 2.20
C CYS A 59 -0.73 -7.38 3.05
N PHE A 60 -0.69 -7.55 4.37
CA PHE A 60 -0.18 -6.55 5.29
C PHE A 60 1.31 -6.30 5.06
N GLY A 61 2.11 -7.35 4.91
CA GLY A 61 3.54 -7.25 4.61
C GLY A 61 3.80 -6.53 3.27
N PHE A 62 3.03 -6.84 2.24
CA PHE A 62 3.13 -6.19 0.94
C PHE A 62 2.71 -4.70 1.00
N SER A 63 1.64 -4.38 1.73
CA SER A 63 1.21 -3.00 1.98
C SER A 63 2.30 -2.19 2.71
N VAL A 64 2.88 -2.78 3.76
CA VAL A 64 3.98 -2.17 4.52
C VAL A 64 5.20 -1.92 3.62
N ALA A 65 5.59 -2.90 2.80
CA ALA A 65 6.69 -2.76 1.85
C ALA A 65 6.46 -1.63 0.84
N LEU A 66 5.25 -1.52 0.27
CA LEU A 66 4.88 -0.44 -0.63
C LEU A 66 4.91 0.94 0.05
N HIS A 67 4.43 1.02 1.29
CA HIS A 67 4.46 2.24 2.07
C HIS A 67 5.90 2.69 2.39
N PHE A 68 6.80 1.76 2.75
CA PHE A 68 8.22 2.06 2.94
C PHE A 68 8.92 2.44 1.64
N MET A 69 8.57 1.82 0.51
CA MET A 69 9.05 2.24 -0.82
C MET A 69 8.63 3.67 -1.13
N ALA A 70 7.36 4.03 -0.90
CA ALA A 70 6.87 5.40 -1.06
C ALA A 70 7.68 6.39 -0.20
N ARG A 71 7.92 6.06 1.08
CA ARG A 71 8.74 6.87 1.97
C ARG A 71 10.19 7.01 1.50
N LYS A 72 10.80 5.93 0.99
CA LYS A 72 12.17 5.95 0.46
C LYS A 72 12.28 6.77 -0.83
N VAL A 73 11.25 6.74 -1.67
CA VAL A 73 11.16 7.57 -2.90
C VAL A 73 11.07 9.05 -2.55
N LEU A 74 10.28 9.42 -1.55
CA LEU A 74 10.24 10.79 -1.00
C LEU A 74 11.56 11.22 -0.33
N GLY A 75 12.22 10.31 0.40
CA GLY A 75 13.50 10.60 1.06
C GLY A 75 14.68 10.83 0.10
N ARG A 76 14.51 10.54 -1.19
CA ARG A 76 15.51 10.80 -2.25
C ARG A 76 15.34 12.16 -2.93
N LEU A 77 14.40 12.99 -2.47
CA LEU A 77 14.28 14.37 -2.92
C LEU A 77 15.63 15.08 -2.69
N ARG A 78 16.25 15.53 -3.78
CA ARG A 78 17.52 16.24 -3.74
C ARG A 78 17.24 17.62 -3.12
N SER A 79 17.76 17.84 -1.92
CA SER A 79 17.94 19.18 -1.36
C SER A 79 18.88 20.01 -2.23
#